data_AF-A0A382GPY5-F1
#
_entry.id   AF-A0A382GPY5-F1
#
_cell.length_a   1.000
_cell.length_b   1.000
_cell.length_c   1.000
_cell.angle_alpha   90.00
_cell.angle_beta   90.00
_cell.angle_gamma   90.00
#
_symmetry.space_group_name_H-M   'P 1'
#
loop_
_entity.id
_entity.type
_entity.pdbx_description
1 polymer ?
#
loop_
_entity_poly.entity_id
_entity_poly.type
_entity_poly.pdbx_seq_one_letter_code
_entity_poly.pdbx_strand_id
1 'polypeptide(L)'
;MKVIGKVDSLWRYPVKSMRGEELKEAFVGFAGVYGDRLFAFKDAAAPGGFPYLTAREQQDMLLYRPCFQNPDKAAKPPNLTEAEDMAPGLTPIFADPAELTLNVETPSGEVFAVDDPTLIERLLTGLKDKHALTLLRSDRAFTDCRPVSLLSLQTTRQLGEEIETVLDKRSFRANIYMDLEAADGFSEDELVGRSL
;
A
#
# COMPACT_ATOMS: atom_id res chain seq x y z
N MET A 1 2.50 27.42 -13.36
CA MET A 1 2.79 26.29 -12.46
C MET A 1 4.26 26.39 -12.03
N LYS A 2 4.56 26.25 -10.75
CA LYS A 2 5.93 26.22 -10.21
C LYS A 2 6.29 24.77 -9.91
N VAL A 3 7.44 24.29 -10.40
CA VAL A 3 7.99 22.99 -9.99
C VAL A 3 8.45 23.11 -8.55
N ILE A 4 8.08 22.13 -7.71
CA ILE A 4 8.40 22.12 -6.28
C ILE A 4 9.32 20.96 -5.88
N GLY A 5 9.65 20.09 -6.84
CA GLY A 5 10.41 18.86 -6.60
C GLY A 5 10.18 17.83 -7.69
N LYS A 6 10.55 16.58 -7.38
CA LYS A 6 10.39 15.41 -8.25
C LYS A 6 9.81 14.25 -7.46
N VAL A 7 9.05 13.40 -8.15
CA VAL A 7 8.72 12.07 -7.61
C VAL A 7 10.01 11.26 -7.59
N ASP A 8 10.42 10.82 -6.41
CA ASP A 8 11.57 9.95 -6.22
C ASP A 8 11.17 8.49 -6.47
N SER A 9 10.06 8.03 -5.89
CA SER A 9 9.56 6.66 -6.07
C SER A 9 8.06 6.54 -5.80
N LEU A 10 7.43 5.58 -6.47
CA LEU A 10 6.02 5.24 -6.34
C LEU A 10 5.89 3.85 -5.73
N TRP A 11 4.92 3.67 -4.84
CA TRP A 11 4.77 2.43 -4.09
C TRP A 11 3.32 2.01 -3.94
N ARG A 12 3.15 0.69 -3.94
CA ARG A 12 1.89 0.01 -3.69
C ARG A 12 2.08 -1.10 -2.67
N TYR A 13 1.04 -1.36 -1.88
CA TYR A 13 0.99 -2.33 -0.80
C TYR A 13 -0.24 -3.22 -0.98
N PRO A 14 -0.16 -4.27 -1.81
CA PRO A 14 -1.34 -5.05 -2.21
C PRO A 14 -2.13 -5.67 -1.06
N VAL A 15 -1.44 -6.05 0.01
CA VAL A 15 -2.02 -6.59 1.25
C VAL A 15 -1.72 -5.65 2.41
N LYS A 16 -2.74 -5.34 3.22
CA LYS A 16 -2.60 -4.53 4.43
C LYS A 16 -1.51 -5.11 5.33
N SER A 17 -0.62 -4.23 5.80
CA SER A 17 0.51 -4.56 6.69
C SER A 17 1.59 -5.49 6.13
N MET A 18 1.55 -5.89 4.86
CA MET A 18 2.64 -6.62 4.20
C MET A 18 3.58 -5.72 3.40
N ARG A 19 4.73 -6.24 2.95
CA ARG A 19 5.72 -5.49 2.17
C ARG A 19 5.11 -4.82 0.94
N GLY A 20 5.59 -3.63 0.60
CA GLY A 20 5.22 -2.94 -0.64
C GLY A 20 6.10 -3.32 -1.81
N GLU A 21 5.61 -3.01 -3.01
CA GLU A 21 6.33 -3.06 -4.27
C GLU A 21 6.54 -1.64 -4.81
N GLU A 22 7.69 -1.40 -5.43
CA GLU A 22 7.99 -0.17 -6.12
C GLU A 22 7.43 -0.21 -7.54
N LEU A 23 6.83 0.89 -7.98
CA LEU A 23 6.19 1.03 -9.28
C LEU A 23 6.92 2.04 -10.15
N LYS A 24 6.94 1.80 -11.46
CA LYS A 24 7.41 2.78 -12.45
C LYS A 24 6.35 3.82 -12.78
N GLU A 25 5.10 3.40 -12.77
CA GLU A 25 3.91 4.21 -13.04
C GLU A 25 2.76 3.71 -12.16
N ALA A 26 1.83 4.59 -11.79
CA ALA A 26 0.69 4.24 -10.97
C ALA A 26 -0.56 4.97 -11.47
N PHE A 27 -1.66 4.24 -11.67
CA PHE A 27 -2.97 4.85 -11.81
C PHE A 27 -3.48 5.25 -10.42
N VAL A 28 -3.88 6.51 -10.26
CA VAL A 28 -4.43 7.03 -9.01
C VAL A 28 -5.86 7.51 -9.27
N GLY A 29 -6.83 6.84 -8.67
CA GLY A 29 -8.24 7.21 -8.71
C GLY A 29 -8.76 7.64 -7.34
N PHE A 30 -10.08 7.85 -7.24
CA PHE A 30 -10.73 8.18 -5.97
C PHE A 30 -10.51 7.13 -4.87
N ALA A 31 -10.34 5.86 -5.24
CA ALA A 31 -10.07 4.77 -4.32
C ALA A 31 -8.59 4.67 -3.89
N GLY A 32 -7.70 5.50 -4.46
CA GLY A 32 -6.26 5.47 -4.22
C GLY A 32 -5.47 4.93 -5.39
N VAL A 33 -4.28 4.43 -5.10
CA VAL A 33 -3.43 3.74 -6.09
C VAL A 33 -4.11 2.44 -6.52
N TYR A 34 -4.17 2.18 -7.82
CA TYR A 34 -4.76 0.94 -8.34
C TYR A 34 -4.02 -0.31 -7.86
N GLY A 35 -4.76 -1.30 -7.38
CA GLY A 35 -4.21 -2.53 -6.78
C GLY A 35 -3.70 -2.37 -5.35
N ASP A 36 -3.85 -1.19 -4.74
CA ASP A 36 -3.30 -0.89 -3.43
C ASP A 36 -4.25 -1.30 -2.30
N ARG A 37 -3.71 -1.99 -1.29
CA ARG A 37 -4.45 -2.56 -0.14
C ARG A 37 -5.77 -3.24 -0.56
N LEU A 38 -5.78 -3.99 -1.67
CA LEU A 38 -6.96 -4.75 -2.11
C LEU A 38 -7.34 -5.84 -1.12
N PHE A 39 -6.36 -6.34 -0.36
CA PHE A 39 -6.52 -7.43 0.57
C PHE A 39 -6.20 -7.01 2.01
N ALA A 40 -6.92 -7.59 2.97
CA ALA A 40 -6.62 -7.46 4.39
C ALA A 40 -7.06 -8.72 5.13
N PHE A 41 -6.32 -9.10 6.17
CA PHE A 41 -6.75 -10.16 7.09
C PHE A 41 -7.60 -9.52 8.19
N LYS A 42 -8.90 -9.83 8.18
CA LYS A 42 -9.80 -9.53 9.29
C LYS A 42 -9.50 -10.48 10.44
N ASP A 43 -9.40 -9.96 11.64
CA ASP A 43 -9.16 -10.77 12.84
C ASP A 43 -10.34 -10.68 13.80
N ALA A 44 -10.85 -11.83 14.24
CA ALA A 44 -11.95 -11.92 15.20
C ALA A 44 -11.56 -11.40 16.60
N ALA A 45 -10.27 -11.38 16.94
CA ALA A 45 -9.77 -10.81 18.20
C ALA A 45 -9.59 -9.28 18.15
N ALA A 46 -9.63 -8.68 16.96
CA ALA A 46 -9.43 -7.24 16.79
C ALA A 46 -10.67 -6.41 17.17
N PRO A 47 -10.50 -5.15 17.62
CA PRO A 47 -11.62 -4.28 17.95
C PRO A 47 -12.57 -4.04 16.77
N GLY A 48 -13.88 -3.95 17.02
CA GLY A 48 -14.88 -3.80 15.95
C GLY A 48 -14.70 -2.57 15.04
N GLY A 49 -14.16 -1.46 15.57
CA GLY A 49 -13.85 -0.26 14.78
C GLY A 49 -12.59 -0.36 13.92
N PHE A 50 -11.75 -1.37 14.17
CA PHE A 50 -10.52 -1.60 13.42
C PHE A 50 -10.21 -3.11 13.38
N PRO A 51 -10.98 -3.90 12.60
CA PRO A 51 -11.04 -5.35 12.77
C PRO A 51 -9.95 -6.09 11.99
N TYR A 52 -8.75 -5.52 11.85
CA TYR A 52 -7.68 -6.07 11.00
C TYR A 52 -6.49 -6.53 11.83
N LEU A 53 -5.88 -7.66 11.44
CA LEU A 53 -4.53 -7.97 11.87
C LEU A 53 -3.56 -6.97 11.22
N THR A 54 -2.66 -6.39 12.02
CA THR A 54 -1.64 -5.47 11.49
C THR A 54 -0.24 -5.84 11.93
N ALA A 55 0.73 -5.18 11.28
CA ALA A 55 2.14 -5.28 11.65
C ALA A 55 2.46 -4.75 13.05
N ARG A 56 1.51 -4.09 13.74
CA ARG A 56 1.69 -3.70 15.16
C ARG A 56 1.61 -4.93 16.05
N GLU A 57 0.74 -5.88 15.71
CA GLU A 57 0.57 -7.13 16.44
C GLU A 57 1.47 -8.26 15.87
N GLN A 58 1.63 -8.32 14.54
CA GLN A 58 2.48 -9.31 13.85
C GLN A 58 3.52 -8.62 12.95
N GLN A 59 4.63 -8.18 13.54
CA GLN A 59 5.65 -7.38 12.86
C GLN A 59 6.24 -8.05 11.61
N ASP A 60 6.36 -9.38 11.64
CA ASP A 60 6.93 -10.16 10.54
C ASP A 60 6.15 -10.00 9.24
N MET A 61 4.87 -9.59 9.29
CA MET A 61 4.07 -9.29 8.08
C MET A 61 4.80 -8.34 7.13
N LEU A 62 5.59 -7.38 7.63
CA LEU A 62 6.34 -6.42 6.82
C LEU A 62 7.39 -7.09 5.91
N LEU A 63 7.78 -8.33 6.21
CA LEU A 63 8.75 -9.11 5.45
C LEU A 63 8.09 -10.01 4.40
N TYR A 64 6.78 -10.28 4.52
CA TYR A 64 6.01 -11.05 3.52
C TYR A 64 5.84 -10.21 2.26
N ARG A 65 6.10 -10.78 1.09
CA ARG A 65 6.10 -10.10 -0.21
C ARG A 65 4.90 -10.54 -1.07
N PRO A 66 3.83 -9.75 -1.13
CA PRO A 66 2.75 -9.93 -2.10
C PRO A 66 3.25 -9.75 -3.54
N CYS A 67 2.80 -10.59 -4.47
CA CYS A 67 3.06 -10.50 -5.90
C CYS A 67 1.79 -10.88 -6.67
N PHE A 68 1.24 -9.97 -7.47
CA PHE A 68 0.10 -10.26 -8.34
C PHE A 68 0.46 -11.38 -9.33
N GLN A 69 -0.46 -12.33 -9.52
CA GLN A 69 -0.30 -13.43 -10.47
C GLN A 69 -0.33 -12.93 -11.92
N ASN A 70 -1.07 -11.85 -12.19
CA ASN A 70 -1.11 -11.17 -13.49
C ASN A 70 -0.63 -9.71 -13.35
N PRO A 71 0.69 -9.44 -13.33
CA PRO A 71 1.23 -8.09 -13.13
C PRO A 71 0.70 -7.06 -14.12
N ASP A 72 0.50 -7.44 -15.38
CA ASP A 72 -0.02 -6.53 -16.42
C ASP A 72 -1.45 -6.05 -16.12
N LYS A 73 -2.28 -6.93 -15.55
CA LYS A 73 -3.67 -6.62 -15.15
C LYS A 73 -3.73 -5.78 -13.88
N ALA A 74 -2.72 -5.92 -13.03
CA ALA A 74 -2.54 -5.11 -11.84
C ALA A 74 -1.86 -3.76 -12.14
N ALA A 75 -1.21 -3.56 -13.29
CA ALA A 75 -0.49 -2.32 -13.58
C ALA A 75 -1.43 -1.12 -13.76
N LYS A 76 -2.56 -1.33 -14.45
CA LYS A 76 -3.55 -0.29 -14.75
C LYS A 76 -4.94 -0.86 -14.99
N PRO A 77 -6.00 -0.04 -14.86
CA PRO A 77 -7.35 -0.45 -15.21
C PRO A 77 -7.46 -0.93 -16.68
N PRO A 78 -8.22 -2.01 -16.95
CA PRO A 78 -8.29 -2.61 -18.29
C PRO A 78 -8.96 -1.70 -19.34
N ASN A 79 -9.91 -0.86 -18.93
CA ASN A 79 -10.64 0.05 -19.83
C ASN A 79 -10.15 1.50 -19.72
N LEU A 80 -8.93 1.73 -19.23
CA LEU A 80 -8.42 3.08 -18.94
C LEU A 80 -8.59 4.04 -20.13
N THR A 81 -8.15 3.63 -21.32
CA THR A 81 -8.24 4.45 -22.54
C THR A 81 -9.70 4.80 -22.90
N GLU A 82 -10.59 3.81 -22.89
CA GLU A 82 -12.01 4.04 -23.19
C GLU A 82 -12.66 4.98 -22.17
N ALA A 83 -12.33 4.81 -20.89
CA ALA A 83 -12.85 5.64 -19.80
C ALA A 83 -12.37 7.10 -19.90
N GLU A 84 -11.12 7.32 -20.32
CA GLU A 84 -10.54 8.66 -20.53
C GLU A 84 -11.12 9.36 -21.78
N ASP A 85 -11.40 8.61 -22.85
CA ASP A 85 -11.94 9.16 -24.10
C ASP A 85 -13.40 9.62 -24.00
N MET A 86 -14.16 9.11 -23.02
CA MET A 86 -15.56 9.47 -22.80
C MET A 86 -15.70 10.74 -21.96
N ALA A 87 -16.06 11.88 -22.55
CA ALA A 87 -16.23 13.16 -21.83
C ALA A 87 -17.28 13.07 -20.69
N PRO A 88 -17.02 13.58 -19.47
CA PRO A 88 -15.87 14.41 -19.03
C PRO A 88 -14.63 13.62 -18.55
N GLY A 89 -14.56 12.33 -18.84
CA GLY A 89 -13.67 11.34 -18.23
C GLY A 89 -14.46 10.50 -17.22
N LEU A 90 -14.49 9.19 -17.39
CA LEU A 90 -15.14 8.25 -16.46
C LEU A 90 -14.12 7.59 -15.55
N THR A 91 -14.56 7.19 -14.35
CA THR A 91 -13.75 6.33 -13.48
C THR A 91 -13.57 4.97 -14.17
N PRO A 92 -12.34 4.53 -14.47
CA PRO A 92 -12.09 3.21 -15.04
C PRO A 92 -12.58 2.10 -14.11
N ILE A 93 -12.99 0.98 -14.69
CA ILE A 93 -13.39 -0.19 -13.90
C ILE A 93 -12.15 -0.93 -13.43
N PHE A 94 -12.24 -1.57 -12.26
CA PHE A 94 -11.19 -2.48 -11.83
C PHE A 94 -11.19 -3.74 -12.72
N ALA A 95 -10.02 -4.36 -12.88
CA ALA A 95 -9.93 -5.68 -13.49
C ALA A 95 -10.76 -6.69 -12.71
N ASP A 96 -11.08 -7.81 -13.37
CA ASP A 96 -11.82 -8.89 -12.72
C ASP A 96 -11.08 -9.32 -11.44
N PRO A 97 -11.79 -9.54 -10.32
CA PRO A 97 -11.18 -10.03 -9.08
C PRO A 97 -10.26 -11.25 -9.28
N ALA A 98 -10.61 -12.16 -10.19
CA ALA A 98 -9.83 -13.34 -10.52
C ALA A 98 -8.54 -13.01 -11.28
N GLU A 99 -8.45 -11.85 -11.94
CA GLU A 99 -7.23 -11.36 -12.58
C GLU A 99 -6.31 -10.62 -11.59
N LEU A 100 -6.84 -10.17 -10.45
CA LEU A 100 -6.11 -9.45 -9.39
C LEU A 100 -5.76 -10.35 -8.19
N THR A 101 -5.73 -11.67 -8.39
CA THR A 101 -5.20 -12.62 -7.40
C THR A 101 -3.70 -12.41 -7.21
N LEU A 102 -3.22 -12.74 -6.01
CA LEU A 102 -1.80 -12.61 -5.67
C LEU A 102 -1.31 -13.80 -4.86
N ASN A 103 -0.01 -14.06 -5.00
CA ASN A 103 0.74 -14.93 -4.11
C ASN A 103 1.48 -14.10 -3.08
N VAL A 104 1.80 -14.70 -1.94
CA VAL A 104 2.62 -14.10 -0.89
C VAL A 104 3.84 -14.99 -0.69
N GLU A 105 5.01 -14.42 -0.89
CA GLU A 105 6.28 -15.05 -0.50
C GLU A 105 6.60 -14.72 0.96
N THR A 106 6.90 -15.75 1.73
CA THR A 106 7.26 -15.64 3.15
C THR A 106 8.72 -15.20 3.32
N PRO A 107 9.14 -14.79 4.53
CA PRO A 107 10.54 -14.50 4.82
C PRO A 107 11.47 -15.71 4.65
N SER A 108 10.92 -16.93 4.71
CA SER A 108 11.63 -18.19 4.44
C SER A 108 11.73 -18.53 2.94
N GLY A 109 11.11 -17.75 2.04
CA GLY A 109 11.11 -17.94 0.59
C GLY A 109 10.04 -18.90 0.06
N GLU A 110 9.12 -19.35 0.91
CA GLU A 110 7.98 -20.18 0.51
C GLU A 110 6.89 -19.30 -0.11
N VAL A 111 6.19 -19.80 -1.13
CA VAL A 111 5.18 -19.00 -1.86
C VAL A 111 3.82 -19.67 -1.72
N PHE A 112 2.85 -18.90 -1.24
CA PHE A 112 1.47 -19.36 -1.04
C PHE A 112 0.49 -18.44 -1.78
N ALA A 113 -0.68 -18.95 -2.15
CA ALA A 113 -1.79 -18.07 -2.52
C ALA A 113 -2.20 -17.21 -1.30
N VAL A 114 -2.72 -16.00 -1.51
CA VAL A 114 -3.10 -15.10 -0.41
C VAL A 114 -4.17 -15.68 0.52
N ASP A 115 -5.00 -16.58 0.01
CA ASP A 115 -6.07 -17.29 0.71
C ASP A 115 -5.68 -18.70 1.17
N ASP A 116 -4.40 -19.09 1.02
CA ASP A 116 -3.91 -20.39 1.43
C ASP A 116 -4.00 -20.57 2.96
N PRO A 117 -4.62 -21.65 3.46
CA PRO A 117 -4.72 -21.91 4.89
C PRO A 117 -3.37 -21.98 5.61
N THR A 118 -2.32 -22.49 4.97
CA THR A 118 -0.96 -22.56 5.56
C THR A 118 -0.35 -21.17 5.71
N LEU A 119 -0.64 -20.22 4.81
CA LEU A 119 -0.24 -18.83 5.01
C LEU A 119 -0.93 -18.24 6.25
N ILE A 120 -2.23 -18.50 6.42
CA ILE A 120 -3.00 -18.03 7.59
C ILE A 120 -2.42 -18.59 8.89
N GLU A 121 -2.13 -19.89 8.95
CA GLU A 121 -1.51 -20.54 10.11
C GLU A 121 -0.15 -19.90 10.47
N ARG A 122 0.65 -19.54 9.45
CA ARG A 122 1.93 -18.84 9.66
C ARG A 122 1.74 -17.44 10.23
N LEU A 123 0.78 -16.67 9.73
CA LEU A 123 0.47 -15.34 10.25
C LEU A 123 -0.01 -15.38 11.72
N LEU A 124 -0.67 -16.47 12.10
CA LEU A 124 -1.14 -16.72 13.47
C LEU A 124 -0.03 -17.18 14.43
N THR A 125 1.12 -17.61 13.91
CA THR A 125 2.20 -18.17 14.73
C THR A 125 2.77 -17.11 15.68
N GLY A 126 2.87 -17.45 16.97
CA GLY A 126 3.41 -16.58 18.01
C GLY A 126 2.43 -15.56 18.60
N LEU A 127 1.21 -15.46 18.06
CA LEU A 127 0.17 -14.62 18.63
C LEU A 127 -0.47 -15.29 19.86
N LYS A 128 -0.76 -14.51 20.90
CA LYS A 128 -1.16 -15.02 22.23
C LYS A 128 -2.67 -15.24 22.39
N ASP A 129 -3.49 -14.47 21.67
CA ASP A 129 -4.95 -14.54 21.80
C ASP A 129 -5.55 -15.57 20.83
N LYS A 130 -6.85 -15.86 20.99
CA LYS A 130 -7.60 -16.68 20.03
C LYS A 130 -7.90 -15.85 18.77
N HIS A 131 -6.87 -15.62 17.99
CA HIS A 131 -6.97 -15.00 16.68
C HIS A 131 -7.65 -15.97 15.70
N ALA A 132 -8.51 -15.42 14.86
CA ALA A 132 -9.12 -16.17 13.76
C ALA A 132 -9.16 -15.23 12.56
N LEU A 133 -8.36 -15.54 11.56
CA LEU A 133 -8.21 -14.67 10.38
C LEU A 133 -9.20 -15.06 9.30
N THR A 134 -9.74 -14.06 8.63
CA THR A 134 -10.49 -14.21 7.39
C THR A 134 -9.93 -13.23 6.37
N LEU A 135 -9.55 -13.73 5.20
CA LEU A 135 -9.11 -12.86 4.12
C LEU A 135 -10.31 -12.05 3.60
N LEU A 136 -10.14 -10.74 3.53
CA LEU A 136 -11.06 -9.84 2.86
C LEU A 136 -10.43 -9.32 1.58
N ARG A 137 -11.28 -9.04 0.59
CA ARG A 137 -10.92 -8.35 -0.64
C ARG A 137 -11.89 -7.20 -0.91
N SER A 138 -11.39 -6.08 -1.42
CA SER A 138 -12.19 -4.92 -1.81
C SER A 138 -11.50 -4.12 -2.92
N ASP A 139 -12.26 -3.56 -3.86
CA ASP A 139 -11.76 -2.60 -4.86
C ASP A 139 -11.56 -1.19 -4.28
N ARG A 140 -12.18 -0.92 -3.13
CA ARG A 140 -11.81 0.21 -2.27
C ARG A 140 -10.71 -0.24 -1.31
N ALA A 141 -9.55 0.40 -1.40
CA ALA A 141 -8.37 0.09 -0.60
C ALA A 141 -8.68 0.03 0.92
N PHE A 142 -8.13 -0.98 1.62
CA PHE A 142 -8.17 -1.12 3.08
C PHE A 142 -7.20 -0.16 3.80
N THR A 143 -7.30 1.13 3.46
CA THR A 143 -6.58 2.24 4.10
C THR A 143 -7.29 2.70 5.38
N ASP A 144 -6.53 3.23 6.34
CA ASP A 144 -7.07 3.60 7.65
C ASP A 144 -7.89 4.91 7.62
N CYS A 145 -7.44 5.88 6.84
CA CYS A 145 -8.07 7.21 6.80
C CYS A 145 -8.18 7.77 5.38
N ARG A 146 -7.06 7.90 4.66
CA ARG A 146 -6.99 8.49 3.31
C ARG A 146 -6.37 7.51 2.30
N PRO A 147 -6.81 7.56 1.03
CA PRO A 147 -6.47 6.55 0.02
C PRO A 147 -5.09 6.72 -0.62
N VAL A 148 -4.44 7.87 -0.41
CA VAL A 148 -3.08 8.16 -0.89
C VAL A 148 -2.33 8.87 0.22
N SER A 149 -1.08 8.48 0.41
CA SER A 149 -0.13 9.16 1.29
C SER A 149 1.11 9.58 0.51
N LEU A 150 1.66 10.73 0.91
CA LEU A 150 2.86 11.32 0.35
C LEU A 150 3.81 11.63 1.48
N LEU A 151 5.12 11.44 1.26
CA LEU A 151 6.16 11.80 2.20
C LEU A 151 7.39 12.35 1.48
N SER A 152 8.01 13.41 2.01
CA SER A 152 9.27 13.89 1.44
C SER A 152 10.48 13.12 1.96
N LEU A 153 11.54 13.05 1.15
CA LEU A 153 12.83 12.53 1.58
C LEU A 153 13.46 13.42 2.65
N GLN A 154 13.19 14.73 2.59
CA GLN A 154 13.59 15.74 3.57
C GLN A 154 13.06 15.38 4.96
N THR A 155 11.76 15.09 5.08
CA THR A 155 11.14 14.63 6.33
C THR A 155 11.77 13.35 6.85
N THR A 156 12.02 12.37 5.96
CA THR A 156 12.67 11.11 6.37
C THR A 156 14.06 11.35 6.93
N ARG A 157 14.86 12.24 6.30
CA ARG A 157 16.21 12.59 6.78
C ARG A 157 16.16 13.31 8.12
N GLN A 158 15.32 14.34 8.25
CA GLN A 158 15.20 15.10 9.49
C GLN A 158 14.74 14.22 10.66
N LEU A 159 13.72 13.37 10.45
CA LEU A 159 13.29 12.41 11.48
C LEU A 159 14.42 11.45 11.87
N GLY A 160 15.25 11.04 10.91
CA GLY A 160 16.43 10.22 11.17
C GLY A 160 17.48 10.94 12.01
N GLU A 161 17.75 12.22 11.74
CA GLU A 161 18.64 13.06 12.55
C GLU A 161 18.10 13.22 13.98
N GLU A 162 16.81 13.49 14.16
CA GLU A 162 16.16 13.69 15.46
C GLU A 162 16.23 12.47 16.38
N ILE A 163 16.24 11.25 15.82
CA ILE A 163 16.32 10.00 16.58
C ILE A 163 17.69 9.32 16.46
N GLU A 164 18.67 10.02 15.88
CA GLU A 164 20.05 9.56 15.69
C GLU A 164 20.15 8.20 14.95
N THR A 165 19.33 7.99 13.93
CA THR A 165 19.34 6.77 13.12
C THR A 165 19.07 7.02 11.64
N VAL A 166 19.59 6.15 10.77
CA VAL A 166 19.24 6.19 9.34
C VAL A 166 17.88 5.53 9.15
N LEU A 167 16.87 6.33 8.81
CA LEU A 167 15.53 5.83 8.53
C LEU A 167 15.38 5.36 7.08
N ASP A 168 14.89 4.15 6.92
CA ASP A 168 14.36 3.69 5.64
C ASP A 168 12.98 4.32 5.41
N LYS A 169 12.89 5.17 4.38
CA LYS A 169 11.64 5.84 3.98
C LYS A 169 10.46 4.87 3.86
N ARG A 170 10.71 3.62 3.45
CA ARG A 170 9.68 2.59 3.24
C ARG A 170 8.97 2.19 4.54
N SER A 171 9.55 2.47 5.70
CA SER A 171 8.94 2.24 7.02
C SER A 171 7.65 3.06 7.21
N PHE A 172 7.55 4.22 6.57
CA PHE A 172 6.35 5.09 6.60
C PHE A 172 5.25 4.63 5.66
N ARG A 173 5.56 3.73 4.72
CA ARG A 173 4.62 3.11 3.79
C ARG A 173 3.80 4.11 2.96
N ALA A 174 4.44 5.19 2.54
CA ALA A 174 3.83 6.20 1.68
C ALA A 174 3.66 5.66 0.25
N ASN A 175 2.64 6.11 -0.47
CA ASN A 175 2.48 5.75 -1.87
C ASN A 175 3.40 6.57 -2.79
N ILE A 176 3.69 7.81 -2.41
CA ILE A 176 4.51 8.73 -3.20
C ILE A 176 5.61 9.27 -2.30
N TYR A 177 6.87 9.00 -2.66
CA TYR A 177 8.01 9.67 -2.05
C TYR A 177 8.46 10.80 -2.96
N MET A 178 8.62 12.00 -2.40
CA MET A 178 9.05 13.18 -3.13
C MET A 178 10.43 13.64 -2.70
N ASP A 179 11.24 14.05 -3.68
CA ASP A 179 12.41 14.88 -3.43
C ASP A 179 12.02 16.34 -3.69
N LEU A 180 11.73 17.07 -2.61
CA LEU A 180 11.33 18.47 -2.67
C LEU A 180 12.55 19.39 -2.89
N GLU A 181 12.34 20.52 -3.56
CA GLU A 181 13.38 21.56 -3.69
C GLU A 181 13.70 22.24 -2.35
N ALA A 182 12.77 22.21 -1.40
CA ALA A 182 12.99 22.68 -0.05
C ALA A 182 14.04 21.80 0.66
N ALA A 183 14.88 22.43 1.48
CA ALA A 183 15.91 21.72 2.24
C ALA A 183 15.37 21.12 3.54
N ASP A 184 14.36 21.76 4.14
CA ASP A 184 13.86 21.44 5.47
C ASP A 184 12.85 20.27 5.42
N GLY A 185 12.87 19.43 6.47
CA GLY A 185 11.84 18.42 6.66
C GLY A 185 10.47 19.05 6.92
N PHE A 186 9.42 18.25 6.71
CA PHE A 186 8.01 18.64 6.85
C PHE A 186 7.53 19.69 5.84
N SER A 187 8.34 20.06 4.84
CA SER A 187 7.96 21.02 3.79
C SER A 187 6.69 20.60 3.01
N GLU A 188 6.35 19.30 2.97
CA GLU A 188 5.10 18.81 2.40
C GLU A 188 3.84 19.31 3.13
N ASP A 189 3.92 19.76 4.38
CA ASP A 189 2.79 20.32 5.12
C ASP A 189 2.28 21.62 4.48
N GLU A 190 3.15 22.36 3.80
CA GLU A 190 2.77 23.57 3.05
C GLU A 190 1.90 23.29 1.83
N LEU A 191 1.77 22.02 1.43
CA LEU A 191 0.95 21.58 0.30
C LEU A 191 -0.53 21.43 0.67
N VAL A 192 -0.89 21.51 1.96
CA VAL A 192 -2.28 21.43 2.41
C VAL A 192 -3.11 22.53 1.74
N GLY A 193 -4.23 22.14 1.12
CA GLY A 193 -5.11 23.03 0.39
C GLY A 193 -4.65 23.40 -1.03
N ARG A 194 -3.52 22.85 -1.50
CA ARG A 194 -3.03 23.02 -2.86
C ARG A 194 -3.44 21.85 -3.76
N SER A 195 -3.45 22.11 -5.07
CA SER A 195 -3.51 21.07 -6.10
C SER A 195 -2.10 20.81 -6.63
N LEU A 196 -1.70 19.54 -6.66
CA LEU A 196 -0.41 19.06 -7.16
C LEU A 196 -0.56 18.50 -8.57
#